data_AF-A0A5C6GGK7-F1
#
_entry.id   AF-A0A5C6GGK7-F1
#
_cell.length_a   1.000
_cell.length_b   1.000
_cell.length_c   1.000
_cell.angle_alpha   90.00
_cell.angle_beta   90.00
_cell.angle_gamma   90.00
#
_symmetry.space_group_name_H-M   'P 1'
#
loop_
_entity.id
_entity.type
_entity.pdbx_description
1 polymer ?
#
loop_
_entity_poly.entity_id
_entity_poly.type
_entity_poly.pdbx_seq_one_letter_code
_entity_poly.pdbx_strand_id
1 'polypeptide(L)'
;MNAAFLLSLAAGVVSVFLMKYIVQALGWLASAFYYSIPSRYRAARRDEDDHIQILVLGDIGRSPRMQYHAISVAKHGRKVDIVAYKETARHPGLIGNDRVSMYALAPQPQWIAWGTLPFFLNIPCKVIQQFWTLFYTLMWATPAAKWIIIQNPPSIPTFHVALIVSLIRGSKVVIDWHNYGHTILAQKPLYKVFVPFYKWYEIILGRFLGDANLAVTDAMARELRGPKFNLKNPVYTLHDRPLDLFQPVTSVKARREVLSRLPETKPHAKNILDGTMRLIVSSTSWTPDEDFNILLEALVLYANPSEDDTSSEPPSPILAIITGKGPEKEKYLEMIKQIQDNGRLPGIKILTAWLSNRDYAALLGCADLGISLHKSSSGVDLPMKVVDMFGAGLPVAAYCAFESFSELVKEGQNGCGFETPAQLTDILKRLFSENGQDELTLLQRGAIKEGALRWDEEWDRVMAPVIGLSGKTDAAR
;
A
#
# COMPACT_ATOMS: atom_id res chain seq x y z
N MET A 1 -0.67 -79.29 27.69
CA MET A 1 -1.43 -78.33 26.84
C MET A 1 -1.23 -78.72 25.39
N ASN A 2 -2.31 -78.94 24.63
CA ASN A 2 -2.24 -79.31 23.22
C ASN A 2 -1.70 -78.13 22.38
N ALA A 3 -0.84 -78.38 21.38
CA ALA A 3 -0.28 -77.35 20.51
C ALA A 3 -1.36 -76.50 19.83
N ALA A 4 -2.50 -77.10 19.49
CA ALA A 4 -3.66 -76.40 18.95
C ALA A 4 -4.24 -75.34 19.90
N PHE A 5 -4.21 -75.61 21.22
CA PHE A 5 -4.68 -74.64 22.23
C PHE A 5 -3.73 -73.45 22.35
N LEU A 6 -2.41 -73.70 22.34
CA LEU A 6 -1.40 -72.63 22.37
C LEU A 6 -1.45 -71.75 21.11
N LEU A 7 -1.66 -72.34 19.92
CA LEU A 7 -1.84 -71.61 18.67
C LEU A 7 -3.13 -70.76 18.67
N SER A 8 -4.24 -71.31 19.15
CA SER A 8 -5.50 -70.57 19.29
C SER A 8 -5.38 -69.41 20.28
N LEU A 9 -4.71 -69.63 21.41
CA LEU A 9 -4.43 -68.57 22.39
C LEU A 9 -3.54 -67.46 21.80
N ALA A 10 -2.47 -67.83 21.09
CA ALA A 10 -1.59 -66.87 20.43
C ALA A 10 -2.33 -66.08 19.33
N ALA A 11 -3.14 -66.74 18.51
CA ALA A 11 -3.97 -66.10 17.49
C ALA A 11 -5.01 -65.15 18.10
N GLY A 12 -5.63 -65.54 19.22
CA GLY A 12 -6.56 -64.68 19.97
C GLY A 12 -5.87 -63.44 20.54
N VAL A 13 -4.68 -63.59 21.14
CA VAL A 13 -3.88 -62.46 21.63
C VAL A 13 -3.49 -61.52 20.49
N VAL A 14 -2.96 -62.05 19.37
CA VAL A 14 -2.61 -61.26 18.18
C VAL A 14 -3.84 -60.55 17.62
N SER A 15 -4.99 -61.21 17.54
CA SER A 15 -6.24 -60.63 17.05
C SER A 15 -6.72 -59.45 17.91
N VAL A 16 -6.65 -59.57 19.25
CA VAL A 16 -7.01 -58.48 20.17
C VAL A 16 -6.07 -57.28 20.04
N PHE A 17 -4.75 -57.53 19.94
CA PHE A 17 -3.79 -56.46 19.69
C PHE A 17 -4.02 -55.78 18.34
N LEU A 18 -4.25 -56.54 17.27
CA LEU A 18 -4.52 -56.01 15.94
C LEU A 18 -5.82 -55.19 15.92
N MET A 19 -6.88 -55.67 16.57
CA MET A 19 -8.15 -54.96 16.71
C MET A 19 -7.98 -53.64 17.46
N LYS A 20 -7.19 -53.61 18.54
CA LYS A 20 -6.87 -52.37 19.27
C LYS A 20 -6.19 -51.33 18.36
N TYR A 21 -5.19 -51.74 17.58
CA TYR A 21 -4.52 -50.83 16.66
C TYR A 21 -5.43 -50.36 15.51
N ILE A 22 -6.29 -51.24 14.99
CA ILE A 22 -7.30 -50.86 13.97
C ILE A 22 -8.28 -49.83 14.55
N VAL A 23 -8.82 -50.03 15.75
CA VAL A 23 -9.72 -49.07 16.40
C VAL A 23 -9.01 -47.73 16.66
N GLN A 24 -7.76 -47.76 17.10
CA GLN A 24 -6.95 -46.54 17.26
C GLN A 24 -6.70 -45.82 15.92
N ALA A 25 -6.38 -46.56 14.86
CA ALA A 25 -6.18 -46.00 13.53
C ALA A 25 -7.48 -45.41 12.96
N LEU A 26 -8.62 -46.09 13.13
CA LEU A 26 -9.94 -45.58 12.75
C LEU A 26 -10.32 -44.34 13.56
N GLY A 27 -10.05 -44.33 14.87
CA GLY A 27 -10.27 -43.16 15.73
C GLY A 27 -9.39 -41.96 15.31
N TRP A 28 -8.13 -42.22 14.96
CA TRP A 28 -7.23 -41.20 14.42
C TRP A 28 -7.70 -40.69 13.07
N LEU A 29 -8.09 -41.57 12.13
CA LEU A 29 -8.63 -41.19 10.82
C LEU A 29 -9.92 -40.39 10.94
N ALA A 30 -10.84 -40.79 11.83
CA ALA A 30 -12.07 -40.06 12.10
C ALA A 30 -11.80 -38.68 12.69
N SER A 31 -10.83 -38.57 13.62
CA SER A 31 -10.41 -37.29 14.19
C SER A 31 -9.75 -36.41 13.14
N ALA A 32 -8.83 -36.96 12.33
CA ALA A 32 -8.18 -36.25 11.23
C ALA A 32 -9.19 -35.77 10.18
N PHE A 33 -10.20 -36.58 9.88
CA PHE A 33 -11.31 -36.20 9.01
C PHE A 33 -12.18 -35.10 9.64
N TYR A 34 -12.49 -35.17 10.93
CA TYR A 34 -13.25 -34.13 11.61
C TYR A 34 -12.52 -32.79 11.61
N TYR A 35 -11.22 -32.77 11.94
CA TYR A 35 -10.41 -31.55 11.93
C TYR A 35 -10.06 -31.05 10.52
N SER A 36 -10.21 -31.88 9.48
CA SER A 36 -10.07 -31.44 8.09
C SER A 36 -11.34 -30.78 7.54
N ILE A 37 -12.50 -30.93 8.21
CA ILE A 37 -13.70 -30.19 7.83
C ILE A 37 -13.51 -28.72 8.22
N PRO A 38 -13.54 -27.79 7.25
CA PRO A 38 -13.34 -26.38 7.53
C PRO A 38 -14.49 -25.80 8.34
N SER A 39 -14.16 -24.91 9.27
CA SER A 39 -15.17 -24.22 10.08
C SER A 39 -15.94 -23.19 9.26
N ARG A 40 -17.25 -23.13 9.49
CA ARG A 40 -18.14 -22.13 8.93
C ARG A 40 -18.33 -20.96 9.89
N TYR A 41 -18.44 -19.76 9.34
CA TYR A 41 -18.79 -18.56 10.09
C TYR A 41 -20.14 -18.76 10.76
N ARG A 42 -20.18 -18.39 12.04
CA ARG A 42 -21.38 -18.29 12.86
C ARG A 42 -21.23 -17.00 13.63
N ALA A 43 -22.28 -16.18 13.64
CA ALA A 43 -22.28 -14.94 14.40
C ALA A 43 -21.93 -15.22 15.87
N ALA A 44 -20.95 -14.49 16.39
CA ALA A 44 -20.59 -14.59 17.78
C ALA A 44 -21.74 -14.09 18.67
N ARG A 45 -21.80 -14.55 19.93
CA ARG A 45 -22.80 -14.06 20.90
C ARG A 45 -22.60 -12.58 21.22
N ARG A 46 -21.35 -12.13 21.21
CA ARG A 46 -20.98 -10.73 21.37
C ARG A 46 -20.28 -10.29 20.10
N ASP A 47 -20.70 -9.15 19.62
CA ASP A 47 -20.14 -8.49 18.45
C ASP A 47 -18.61 -8.34 18.50
N GLU A 48 -18.05 -8.08 19.68
CA GLU A 48 -16.60 -7.92 19.88
C GLU A 48 -15.79 -9.20 19.63
N ASP A 49 -16.45 -10.36 19.68
CA ASP A 49 -15.86 -11.67 19.43
C ASP A 49 -15.98 -12.06 17.93
N ASP A 50 -16.65 -11.27 17.08
CA ASP A 50 -16.67 -11.50 15.63
C ASP A 50 -15.32 -11.16 14.99
N HIS A 51 -14.90 -12.01 14.06
CA HIS A 51 -13.65 -11.88 13.33
C HIS A 51 -13.84 -11.24 11.95
N ILE A 52 -12.90 -10.37 11.59
CA ILE A 52 -12.72 -9.81 10.25
C ILE A 52 -11.31 -10.12 9.77
N GLN A 53 -11.20 -10.70 8.58
CA GLN A 53 -9.92 -11.04 7.97
C GLN A 53 -9.44 -9.92 7.05
N ILE A 54 -8.16 -9.56 7.18
CA ILE A 54 -7.46 -8.63 6.29
C ILE A 54 -6.43 -9.43 5.48
N LEU A 55 -6.69 -9.59 4.19
CA LEU A 55 -5.89 -10.44 3.32
C LEU A 55 -5.02 -9.62 2.37
N VAL A 56 -3.71 -9.88 2.42
CA VAL A 56 -2.71 -9.30 1.53
C VAL A 56 -1.79 -10.40 0.99
N LEU A 57 -1.81 -10.66 -0.31
CA LEU A 57 -0.80 -11.52 -0.94
C LEU A 57 0.48 -10.71 -1.21
N GLY A 58 1.14 -10.33 -0.12
CA GLY A 58 2.29 -9.43 -0.10
C GLY A 58 2.79 -9.22 1.33
N ASP A 59 3.88 -8.48 1.48
CA ASP A 59 4.39 -8.09 2.79
C ASP A 59 3.48 -7.03 3.42
N ILE A 60 2.90 -7.34 4.58
CA ILE A 60 1.96 -6.44 5.26
C ILE A 60 2.62 -5.12 5.66
N GLY A 61 3.91 -5.12 6.01
CA GLY A 61 4.62 -3.90 6.41
C GLY A 61 4.75 -2.88 5.27
N ARG A 62 4.59 -3.31 4.01
CA ARG A 62 4.58 -2.46 2.81
C ARG A 62 3.18 -2.17 2.28
N SER A 63 2.15 -2.52 3.04
CA SER A 63 0.74 -2.38 2.64
C SER A 63 0.00 -1.46 3.64
N PRO A 64 0.31 -0.15 3.66
CA PRO A 64 -0.15 0.77 4.70
C PRO A 64 -1.68 0.83 4.80
N ARG A 65 -2.38 0.97 3.67
CA ARG A 65 -3.86 1.00 3.61
C ARG A 65 -4.50 -0.22 4.28
N MET A 66 -3.98 -1.42 4.04
CA MET A 66 -4.50 -2.65 4.68
C MET A 66 -4.19 -2.72 6.17
N GLN A 67 -3.04 -2.19 6.60
CA GLN A 67 -2.75 -2.00 8.02
C GLN A 67 -3.74 -1.01 8.65
N TYR A 68 -4.16 0.03 7.93
CA TYR A 68 -5.14 0.99 8.44
C TYR A 68 -6.53 0.40 8.52
N HIS A 69 -6.98 -0.40 7.54
CA HIS A 69 -8.19 -1.22 7.68
C HIS A 69 -8.14 -2.07 8.96
N ALA A 70 -7.02 -2.76 9.21
CA ALA A 70 -6.85 -3.58 10.41
C ALA A 70 -6.96 -2.75 11.70
N ILE A 71 -6.33 -1.56 11.74
CA ILE A 71 -6.40 -0.66 12.90
C ILE A 71 -7.82 -0.14 13.12
N SER A 72 -8.49 0.34 12.07
CA SER A 72 -9.85 0.90 12.18
C SER A 72 -10.86 -0.16 12.62
N VAL A 73 -10.75 -1.39 12.12
CA VAL A 73 -11.58 -2.51 12.61
C VAL A 73 -11.32 -2.82 14.08
N ALA A 74 -10.05 -2.85 14.51
CA ALA A 74 -9.70 -3.09 15.91
C ALA A 74 -10.18 -1.95 16.84
N LYS A 75 -10.15 -0.70 16.38
CA LYS A 75 -10.71 0.48 17.08
C LYS A 75 -12.21 0.33 17.30
N HIS A 76 -12.92 -0.26 16.33
CA HIS A 76 -14.36 -0.59 16.44
C HIS A 76 -14.65 -1.85 17.25
N GLY A 77 -13.66 -2.36 18.00
CA GLY A 77 -13.85 -3.41 18.99
C GLY A 77 -13.89 -4.83 18.45
N ARG A 78 -13.71 -5.06 17.14
CA ARG A 78 -13.74 -6.40 16.53
C ARG A 78 -12.38 -7.10 16.56
N LYS A 79 -12.38 -8.42 16.45
CA LYS A 79 -11.15 -9.21 16.23
C LYS A 79 -10.71 -9.11 14.77
N VAL A 80 -9.41 -8.95 14.56
CA VAL A 80 -8.79 -8.77 13.25
C VAL A 80 -7.77 -9.87 13.03
N ASP A 81 -7.93 -10.59 11.93
CA ASP A 81 -7.00 -11.64 11.51
C ASP A 81 -6.27 -11.20 10.24
N ILE A 82 -5.01 -10.80 10.39
CA ILE A 82 -4.18 -10.39 9.25
C ILE A 82 -3.58 -11.64 8.61
N VAL A 83 -3.84 -11.84 7.32
CA VAL A 83 -3.30 -12.93 6.50
C VAL A 83 -2.37 -12.34 5.44
N ALA A 84 -1.06 -12.45 5.64
CA ALA A 84 -0.06 -11.84 4.75
C ALA A 84 1.35 -12.42 4.95
N TYR A 85 2.31 -12.04 4.10
CA TYR A 85 3.72 -12.24 4.43
C TYR A 85 4.15 -11.27 5.54
N LYS A 86 5.06 -11.72 6.40
CA LYS A 86 5.57 -10.95 7.55
C LYS A 86 7.09 -10.77 7.38
N GLU A 87 7.49 -9.85 6.52
CA GLU A 87 8.91 -9.63 6.19
C GLU A 87 9.44 -8.34 6.81
N THR A 88 8.63 -7.28 6.82
CA THR A 88 9.01 -5.99 7.40
C THR A 88 8.15 -5.61 8.61
N ALA A 89 8.60 -4.59 9.35
CA ALA A 89 7.92 -4.10 10.54
C ALA A 89 6.52 -3.57 10.21
N ARG A 90 5.55 -3.94 11.05
CA ARG A 90 4.16 -3.48 10.96
C ARG A 90 4.00 -2.15 11.69
N HIS A 91 2.90 -1.47 11.39
CA HIS A 91 2.46 -0.28 12.11
C HIS A 91 2.39 -0.58 13.62
N PRO A 92 2.93 0.30 14.49
CA PRO A 92 2.95 0.06 15.94
C PRO A 92 1.58 -0.25 16.54
N GLY A 93 0.51 0.39 16.04
CA GLY A 93 -0.87 0.14 16.49
C GLY A 93 -1.40 -1.29 16.25
N LEU A 94 -0.69 -2.12 15.49
CA LEU A 94 -1.01 -3.54 15.28
C LEU A 94 -0.17 -4.47 16.15
N ILE A 95 0.91 -3.99 16.76
CA ILE A 95 1.84 -4.80 17.54
C ILE A 95 1.41 -4.76 19.00
N GLY A 96 1.20 -5.93 19.60
CA GLY A 96 0.75 -6.04 21.00
C GLY A 96 -0.72 -5.67 21.22
N ASN A 97 -1.52 -5.56 20.15
CA ASN A 97 -2.95 -5.34 20.25
C ASN A 97 -3.68 -6.68 20.39
N ASP A 98 -4.37 -6.90 21.52
CA ASP A 98 -5.09 -8.15 21.83
C ASP A 98 -6.24 -8.47 20.88
N ARG A 99 -6.66 -7.50 20.06
CA ARG A 99 -7.67 -7.70 19.01
C ARG A 99 -7.07 -8.11 17.67
N VAL A 100 -5.74 -8.05 17.50
CA VAL A 100 -5.09 -8.29 16.22
C VAL A 100 -4.25 -9.57 16.27
N SER A 101 -4.59 -10.53 15.42
CA SER A 101 -3.83 -11.76 15.21
C SER A 101 -3.14 -11.74 13.85
N MET A 102 -1.95 -12.33 13.77
CA MET A 102 -1.17 -12.42 12.52
C MET A 102 -1.03 -13.88 12.11
N TYR A 103 -1.54 -14.20 10.92
CA TYR A 103 -1.45 -15.50 10.26
C TYR A 103 -0.53 -15.37 9.05
N ALA A 104 0.76 -15.63 9.28
CA ALA A 104 1.77 -15.47 8.24
C ALA A 104 1.63 -16.52 7.13
N LEU A 105 1.72 -16.09 5.87
CA LEU A 105 1.79 -16.98 4.72
C LEU A 105 3.16 -17.67 4.68
N ALA A 106 3.17 -18.92 4.23
CA ALA A 106 4.40 -19.68 4.06
C ALA A 106 5.25 -19.04 2.95
N PRO A 107 6.54 -18.75 3.22
CA PRO A 107 7.42 -18.16 2.23
C PRO A 107 7.60 -19.08 1.03
N GLN A 108 7.98 -18.49 -0.09
CA GLN A 108 8.29 -19.24 -1.31
C GLN A 108 9.45 -20.23 -1.04
N PRO A 109 9.28 -21.54 -1.30
CA PRO A 109 10.35 -22.52 -1.15
C PRO A 109 11.57 -22.19 -2.04
N GLN A 110 12.77 -22.47 -1.54
CA GLN A 110 14.02 -22.16 -2.24
C GLN A 110 14.13 -22.84 -3.61
N TRP A 111 13.57 -24.05 -3.79
CA TRP A 111 13.63 -24.78 -5.06
C TRP A 111 12.81 -24.12 -6.19
N ILE A 112 11.86 -23.25 -5.86
CA ILE A 112 11.14 -22.40 -6.84
C ILE A 112 11.60 -20.95 -6.81
N ALA A 113 12.69 -20.62 -6.11
CA ALA A 113 13.21 -19.25 -6.08
C ALA A 113 13.56 -18.76 -7.49
N TRP A 114 13.61 -17.45 -7.68
CA TRP A 114 13.99 -16.87 -8.96
C TRP A 114 15.37 -17.38 -9.40
N GLY A 115 15.45 -17.86 -10.65
CA GLY A 115 16.69 -18.38 -11.24
C GLY A 115 16.93 -19.88 -11.06
N THR A 116 16.09 -20.61 -10.31
CA THR A 116 16.27 -22.07 -10.12
C THR A 116 15.59 -22.95 -11.17
N LEU A 117 14.54 -22.42 -11.82
CA LEU A 117 13.75 -23.12 -12.83
C LEU A 117 13.62 -22.27 -14.10
N PRO A 118 13.44 -22.89 -15.29
CA PRO A 118 13.04 -22.17 -16.49
C PRO A 118 11.81 -21.28 -16.20
N PHE A 119 11.81 -20.08 -16.77
CA PHE A 119 10.79 -19.04 -16.50
C PHE A 119 9.36 -19.57 -16.59
N PHE A 120 9.06 -20.39 -17.61
CA PHE A 120 7.74 -20.98 -17.85
C PHE A 120 7.31 -22.00 -16.79
N LEU A 121 8.23 -22.58 -16.04
CA LEU A 121 7.93 -23.49 -14.91
C LEU A 121 7.91 -22.75 -13.57
N ASN A 122 8.75 -21.71 -13.41
CA ASN A 122 8.82 -20.97 -12.16
C ASN A 122 7.50 -20.27 -11.82
N ILE A 123 6.87 -19.61 -12.80
CA ILE A 123 5.64 -18.84 -12.60
C ILE A 123 4.45 -19.73 -12.16
N PRO A 124 4.11 -20.83 -12.87
CA PRO A 124 3.03 -21.70 -12.42
C PRO A 124 3.30 -22.31 -11.05
N CYS A 125 4.52 -22.77 -10.78
CA CYS A 125 4.88 -23.32 -9.48
C CYS A 125 4.73 -22.28 -8.35
N LYS A 126 5.13 -21.03 -8.60
CA LYS A 126 4.91 -19.92 -7.66
C LYS A 126 3.43 -19.68 -7.41
N VAL A 127 2.61 -19.61 -8.46
CA VAL A 127 1.15 -19.41 -8.32
C VAL A 127 0.50 -20.57 -7.56
N ILE A 128 0.89 -21.81 -7.83
CA ILE A 128 0.40 -23.00 -7.12
C ILE A 128 0.79 -22.94 -5.64
N GLN A 129 2.03 -22.59 -5.32
CA GLN A 129 2.46 -22.44 -3.93
C GLN A 129 1.68 -21.33 -3.22
N GLN A 130 1.52 -20.17 -3.87
CA GLN A 130 0.74 -19.05 -3.34
C GLN A 130 -0.72 -19.45 -3.12
N PHE A 131 -1.30 -20.22 -4.05
CA PHE A 131 -2.65 -20.75 -3.92
C PHE A 131 -2.75 -21.63 -2.67
N TRP A 132 -1.86 -22.62 -2.52
CA TRP A 132 -1.92 -23.55 -1.39
C TRP A 132 -1.69 -22.87 -0.05
N THR A 133 -0.71 -21.97 0.08
CA THR A 133 -0.50 -21.26 1.34
C THR A 133 -1.67 -20.35 1.69
N LEU A 134 -2.25 -19.65 0.71
CA LEU A 134 -3.41 -18.81 0.95
C LEU A 134 -4.61 -19.66 1.35
N PHE A 135 -4.90 -20.69 0.56
CA PHE A 135 -6.04 -21.57 0.77
C PHE A 135 -5.95 -22.27 2.13
N TYR A 136 -4.79 -22.85 2.47
CA TYR A 136 -4.61 -23.51 3.76
C TYR A 136 -4.81 -22.55 4.94
N THR A 137 -4.18 -21.37 4.89
CA THR A 137 -4.25 -20.38 5.98
C THR A 137 -5.68 -19.86 6.16
N LEU A 138 -6.35 -19.52 5.06
CA LEU A 138 -7.73 -19.02 5.09
C LEU A 138 -8.77 -20.10 5.38
N MET A 139 -8.47 -21.38 5.17
CA MET A 139 -9.43 -22.47 5.36
C MET A 139 -9.33 -23.10 6.74
N TRP A 140 -8.11 -23.30 7.26
CA TRP A 140 -7.87 -24.05 8.50
C TRP A 140 -7.08 -23.30 9.57
N ALA A 141 -6.15 -22.42 9.22
CA ALA A 141 -5.33 -21.75 10.24
C ALA A 141 -6.07 -20.60 10.94
N THR A 142 -6.92 -19.89 10.20
CA THR A 142 -7.65 -18.72 10.70
C THR A 142 -9.03 -19.09 11.27
N PRO A 143 -9.53 -18.36 12.28
CA PRO A 143 -10.94 -18.39 12.68
C PRO A 143 -11.87 -18.05 11.52
N ALA A 144 -13.11 -18.55 11.55
CA ALA A 144 -14.08 -18.24 10.51
C ALA A 144 -14.56 -16.80 10.69
N ALA A 145 -14.37 -15.97 9.68
CA ALA A 145 -14.67 -14.54 9.75
C ALA A 145 -15.98 -14.20 9.02
N LYS A 146 -16.64 -13.14 9.49
CA LYS A 146 -17.83 -12.59 8.82
C LYS A 146 -17.46 -11.98 7.47
N TRP A 147 -16.35 -11.25 7.45
CA TRP A 147 -15.83 -10.51 6.31
C TRP A 147 -14.37 -10.86 6.04
N ILE A 148 -14.03 -10.98 4.76
CA ILE A 148 -12.66 -11.06 4.25
C ILE A 148 -12.44 -9.82 3.38
N ILE A 149 -11.58 -8.91 3.84
CA ILE A 149 -11.20 -7.71 3.09
C ILE A 149 -9.90 -8.02 2.36
N ILE A 150 -9.94 -8.03 1.03
CA ILE A 150 -8.80 -8.42 0.19
C ILE A 150 -8.19 -7.21 -0.50
N GLN A 151 -6.87 -7.12 -0.53
CA GLN A 151 -6.15 -6.15 -1.36
C GLN A 151 -6.06 -6.66 -2.81
N ASN A 152 -6.53 -5.88 -3.78
CA ASN A 152 -6.26 -6.09 -5.20
C ASN A 152 -5.40 -4.96 -5.75
N PRO A 153 -4.27 -5.23 -6.42
CA PRO A 153 -3.68 -6.54 -6.80
C PRO A 153 -2.82 -7.21 -5.71
N PRO A 154 -2.40 -8.49 -5.89
CA PRO A 154 -2.66 -9.35 -7.05
C PRO A 154 -3.98 -10.12 -6.98
N SER A 155 -4.67 -10.24 -8.12
CA SER A 155 -5.91 -11.02 -8.26
C SER A 155 -5.64 -12.53 -8.39
N ILE A 156 -4.52 -12.91 -8.99
CA ILE A 156 -4.08 -14.32 -9.10
C ILE A 156 -3.09 -14.63 -7.97
N PRO A 157 -3.30 -15.69 -7.17
CA PRO A 157 -4.49 -16.55 -7.07
C PRO A 157 -5.56 -16.04 -6.08
N THR A 158 -5.36 -14.87 -5.47
CA THR A 158 -6.18 -14.31 -4.37
C THR A 158 -7.68 -14.40 -4.61
N PHE A 159 -8.18 -14.00 -5.78
CA PHE A 159 -9.61 -13.96 -6.08
C PHE A 159 -10.27 -15.34 -6.05
N HIS A 160 -9.66 -16.34 -6.68
CA HIS A 160 -10.19 -17.70 -6.66
C HIS A 160 -10.17 -18.30 -5.25
N VAL A 161 -9.08 -18.10 -4.51
CA VAL A 161 -8.98 -18.62 -3.15
C VAL A 161 -10.05 -17.97 -2.26
N ALA A 162 -10.18 -16.64 -2.31
CA ALA A 162 -11.19 -15.92 -1.54
C ALA A 162 -12.62 -16.37 -1.93
N LEU A 163 -12.89 -16.60 -3.21
CA LEU A 163 -14.19 -17.11 -3.68
C LEU A 163 -14.50 -18.47 -3.06
N ILE A 164 -13.58 -19.43 -3.19
CA ILE A 164 -13.79 -20.80 -2.67
C ILE A 164 -13.95 -20.77 -1.15
N VAL A 165 -13.09 -20.03 -0.44
CA VAL A 165 -13.15 -19.89 1.01
C VAL A 165 -14.48 -19.26 1.44
N SER A 166 -14.91 -18.19 0.78
CA SER A 166 -16.17 -17.49 1.10
C SER A 166 -17.38 -18.42 0.99
N LEU A 167 -17.45 -19.23 -0.08
CA LEU A 167 -18.53 -20.19 -0.30
C LEU A 167 -18.53 -21.33 0.73
N ILE A 168 -17.35 -21.86 1.05
CA ILE A 168 -17.22 -22.99 1.98
C ILE A 168 -17.47 -22.55 3.41
N ARG A 169 -16.85 -21.44 3.84
CA ARG A 169 -16.93 -20.92 5.22
C ARG A 169 -18.16 -20.03 5.44
N GLY A 170 -18.86 -19.58 4.41
CA GLY A 170 -20.01 -18.66 4.55
C GLY A 170 -19.59 -17.24 4.93
N SER A 171 -18.38 -16.83 4.54
CA SER A 171 -17.86 -15.48 4.74
C SER A 171 -18.28 -14.58 3.60
N LYS A 172 -18.41 -13.27 3.85
CA LYS A 172 -18.56 -12.25 2.81
C LYS A 172 -17.21 -11.66 2.41
N VAL A 173 -17.09 -11.13 1.21
CA VAL A 173 -15.83 -10.58 0.67
C VAL A 173 -15.98 -9.11 0.31
N VAL A 174 -15.02 -8.30 0.77
CA VAL A 174 -14.82 -6.93 0.28
C VAL A 174 -13.55 -6.91 -0.55
N ILE A 175 -13.64 -6.50 -1.82
CA ILE A 175 -12.47 -6.28 -2.66
C ILE A 175 -12.06 -4.81 -2.57
N ASP A 176 -10.87 -4.54 -2.05
CA ASP A 176 -10.28 -3.20 -2.06
C ASP A 176 -9.38 -3.06 -3.28
N TRP A 177 -9.88 -2.35 -4.30
CA TRP A 177 -9.22 -2.13 -5.59
C TRP A 177 -8.28 -0.93 -5.49
N HIS A 178 -6.97 -1.20 -5.53
CA HIS A 178 -5.91 -0.19 -5.48
C HIS A 178 -5.33 0.10 -6.86
N ASN A 179 -5.33 -0.91 -7.71
CA ASN A 179 -4.89 -0.86 -9.10
C ASN A 179 -5.47 -2.09 -9.83
N TYR A 180 -5.16 -2.24 -11.12
CA TYR A 180 -5.47 -3.46 -11.86
C TYR A 180 -4.23 -4.34 -12.01
N GLY A 181 -4.34 -5.62 -11.66
CA GLY A 181 -3.23 -6.55 -11.77
C GLY A 181 -2.76 -6.71 -13.22
N HIS A 182 -3.68 -6.65 -14.20
CA HIS A 182 -3.32 -6.75 -15.60
C HIS A 182 -2.53 -5.55 -16.14
N THR A 183 -2.75 -4.33 -15.63
CA THR A 183 -2.00 -3.14 -16.07
C THR A 183 -0.60 -3.13 -15.47
N ILE A 184 -0.44 -3.56 -14.21
CA ILE A 184 0.88 -3.76 -13.59
C ILE A 184 1.65 -4.87 -14.30
N LEU A 185 0.98 -5.96 -14.70
CA LEU A 185 1.62 -7.03 -15.45
C LEU A 185 2.13 -6.54 -16.81
N ALA A 186 1.40 -5.63 -17.47
CA ALA A 186 1.76 -5.06 -18.76
C ALA A 186 3.05 -4.22 -18.72
N GLN A 187 3.43 -3.69 -17.56
CA GLN A 187 4.69 -2.97 -17.36
C GLN A 187 5.92 -3.88 -17.45
N LYS A 188 5.75 -5.21 -17.34
CA LYS A 188 6.86 -6.17 -17.40
C LYS A 188 6.94 -6.78 -18.81
N PRO A 189 7.97 -6.46 -19.62
CA PRO A 189 8.04 -6.90 -21.02
C PRO A 189 7.87 -8.41 -21.22
N LEU A 190 8.50 -9.21 -20.34
CA LEU A 190 8.44 -10.68 -20.37
C LEU A 190 7.04 -11.27 -20.10
N TYR A 191 6.16 -10.49 -19.47
CA TYR A 191 4.84 -10.95 -19.04
C TYR A 191 3.68 -10.44 -19.90
N LYS A 192 3.97 -9.58 -20.90
CA LYS A 192 2.96 -8.95 -21.76
C LYS A 192 2.04 -9.97 -22.44
N VAL A 193 2.56 -11.14 -22.80
CA VAL A 193 1.79 -12.24 -23.42
C VAL A 193 0.66 -12.77 -22.54
N PHE A 194 0.79 -12.67 -21.21
CA PHE A 194 -0.22 -13.16 -20.25
C PHE A 194 -1.27 -12.11 -19.87
N VAL A 195 -1.08 -10.84 -20.28
CA VAL A 195 -1.97 -9.72 -19.91
C VAL A 195 -3.42 -9.95 -20.34
N PRO A 196 -3.74 -10.42 -21.57
CA PRO A 196 -5.13 -10.66 -21.95
C PRO A 196 -5.82 -11.68 -21.06
N PHE A 197 -5.12 -12.77 -20.70
CA PHE A 197 -5.65 -13.79 -19.79
C PHE A 197 -5.83 -13.23 -18.37
N TYR A 198 -4.84 -12.50 -17.84
CA TYR A 198 -4.94 -11.88 -16.52
C TYR A 198 -6.12 -10.91 -16.47
N LYS A 199 -6.29 -10.08 -17.50
CA LYS A 199 -7.39 -9.12 -17.61
C LYS A 199 -8.74 -9.82 -17.61
N TRP A 200 -8.90 -10.86 -18.45
CA TRP A 200 -10.10 -11.68 -18.50
C TRP A 200 -10.43 -12.31 -17.13
N TYR A 201 -9.42 -12.89 -16.48
CA TYR A 201 -9.53 -13.46 -15.13
C TYR A 201 -10.00 -12.42 -14.10
N GLU A 202 -9.32 -11.27 -14.06
CA GLU A 202 -9.54 -10.23 -13.05
C GLU A 202 -10.93 -9.64 -13.17
N ILE A 203 -11.36 -9.36 -14.41
CA ILE A 203 -12.70 -8.88 -14.70
C ILE A 203 -13.76 -9.92 -14.32
N ILE A 204 -13.63 -11.17 -14.79
CA ILE A 204 -14.69 -12.16 -14.60
C ILE A 204 -14.87 -12.51 -13.14
N LEU A 205 -13.79 -12.85 -12.42
CA LEU A 205 -13.92 -13.18 -11.00
C LEU A 205 -14.30 -11.97 -10.17
N GLY A 206 -13.80 -10.79 -10.50
CA GLY A 206 -14.20 -9.55 -9.83
C GLY A 206 -15.71 -9.35 -9.80
N ARG A 207 -16.42 -9.74 -10.88
CA ARG A 207 -17.88 -9.64 -10.99
C ARG A 207 -18.66 -10.55 -10.05
N PHE A 208 -18.07 -11.66 -9.61
CA PHE A 208 -18.73 -12.68 -8.79
C PHE A 208 -18.23 -12.71 -7.35
N LEU A 209 -17.01 -12.24 -7.10
CA LEU A 209 -16.34 -12.41 -5.81
C LEU A 209 -16.82 -11.43 -4.73
N GLY A 210 -16.81 -10.13 -5.01
CA GLY A 210 -16.97 -9.12 -3.95
C GLY A 210 -18.42 -8.86 -3.62
N ASP A 211 -18.88 -9.21 -2.42
CA ASP A 211 -20.16 -8.76 -1.86
C ASP A 211 -20.23 -7.22 -1.76
N ALA A 212 -19.07 -6.60 -1.56
CA ALA A 212 -18.86 -5.16 -1.74
C ALA A 212 -17.48 -4.90 -2.35
N ASN A 213 -17.31 -3.74 -2.96
CA ASN A 213 -16.05 -3.31 -3.57
C ASN A 213 -15.71 -1.91 -3.09
N LEU A 214 -14.44 -1.68 -2.78
CA LEU A 214 -13.88 -0.36 -2.52
C LEU A 214 -12.99 0.01 -3.68
N ALA A 215 -13.09 1.25 -4.14
CA ALA A 215 -12.20 1.84 -5.13
C ALA A 215 -11.43 2.99 -4.47
N VAL A 216 -10.14 3.11 -4.76
CA VAL A 216 -9.31 4.23 -4.27
C VAL A 216 -9.74 5.60 -4.83
N THR A 217 -10.46 5.60 -5.96
CA THR A 217 -10.87 6.80 -6.72
C THR A 217 -12.30 6.68 -7.24
N ASP A 218 -12.91 7.83 -7.52
CA ASP A 218 -14.18 7.91 -8.23
C ASP A 218 -14.03 7.46 -9.69
N ALA A 219 -12.89 7.74 -10.33
CA ALA A 219 -12.54 7.26 -11.66
C ALA A 219 -12.55 5.73 -11.72
N MET A 220 -11.86 5.07 -10.78
CA MET A 220 -11.86 3.61 -10.68
C MET A 220 -13.25 3.08 -10.33
N ALA A 221 -13.98 3.73 -9.40
CA ALA A 221 -15.35 3.32 -9.08
C ALA A 221 -16.26 3.34 -10.32
N ARG A 222 -16.12 4.37 -11.17
CA ARG A 222 -16.85 4.49 -12.43
C ARG A 222 -16.44 3.42 -13.45
N GLU A 223 -15.16 3.09 -13.56
CA GLU A 223 -14.71 2.00 -14.44
C GLU A 223 -15.19 0.61 -13.98
N LEU A 224 -15.17 0.37 -12.67
CA LEU A 224 -15.63 -0.88 -12.06
C LEU A 224 -17.15 -1.09 -12.27
N ARG A 225 -17.94 -0.02 -12.13
CA ARG A 225 -19.39 -0.04 -12.43
C ARG A 225 -19.68 -0.06 -13.93
N GLY A 226 -18.81 0.54 -14.73
CA GLY A 226 -18.98 0.70 -16.17
C GLY A 226 -18.89 -0.61 -16.97
N PRO A 227 -19.04 -0.56 -18.30
CA PRO A 227 -19.11 -1.75 -19.14
C PRO A 227 -17.82 -2.59 -19.17
N LYS A 228 -16.67 -2.01 -18.76
CA LYS A 228 -15.37 -2.69 -18.72
C LYS A 228 -15.36 -3.84 -17.72
N PHE A 229 -15.79 -3.57 -16.48
CA PHE A 229 -15.86 -4.57 -15.41
C PHE A 229 -17.29 -5.04 -15.17
N ASN A 230 -18.26 -4.11 -15.18
CA ASN A 230 -19.67 -4.37 -14.96
C ASN A 230 -19.89 -5.21 -13.70
N LEU A 231 -19.32 -4.72 -12.58
CA LEU A 231 -19.50 -5.30 -11.25
C LEU A 231 -20.98 -5.19 -10.86
N LYS A 232 -21.56 -6.31 -10.40
CA LYS A 232 -22.98 -6.38 -10.01
C LYS A 232 -23.24 -5.87 -8.60
N ASN A 233 -22.25 -6.03 -7.73
CA ASN A 233 -22.35 -5.66 -6.32
C ASN A 233 -21.92 -4.21 -6.10
N PRO A 234 -22.31 -3.59 -4.96
CA PRO A 234 -21.97 -2.20 -4.68
C PRO A 234 -20.48 -1.92 -4.77
N VAL A 235 -20.15 -0.78 -5.35
CA VAL A 235 -18.80 -0.21 -5.41
C VAL A 235 -18.85 1.10 -4.65
N TYR A 236 -17.97 1.30 -3.68
CA TYR A 236 -17.84 2.53 -2.91
C TYR A 236 -16.48 3.14 -3.17
N THR A 237 -16.40 4.46 -3.22
CA THR A 237 -15.13 5.16 -3.27
C THR A 237 -14.65 5.37 -1.84
N LEU A 238 -13.49 4.82 -1.50
CA LEU A 238 -12.79 5.05 -0.25
C LEU A 238 -11.43 5.64 -0.60
N HIS A 239 -11.34 6.96 -0.58
CA HIS A 239 -10.09 7.66 -0.83
C HIS A 239 -9.08 7.42 0.29
N ASP A 240 -7.81 7.33 -0.06
CA ASP A 240 -6.74 7.41 0.93
C ASP A 240 -6.70 8.80 1.56
N ARG A 241 -6.51 8.81 2.88
CA ARG A 241 -6.46 10.03 3.70
C ARG A 241 -5.29 9.96 4.67
N PRO A 242 -4.73 11.12 5.06
CA PRO A 242 -3.52 11.13 5.86
C PRO A 242 -3.79 10.61 7.27
N LEU A 243 -2.78 9.95 7.83
CA LEU A 243 -2.76 9.62 9.25
C LEU A 243 -2.56 10.86 10.12
N ASP A 244 -2.96 10.76 11.39
CA ASP A 244 -2.76 11.79 12.41
C ASP A 244 -1.30 12.16 12.63
N LEU A 245 -0.37 11.28 12.27
CA LEU A 245 1.07 11.54 12.35
C LEU A 245 1.50 12.72 11.47
N PHE A 246 0.84 12.91 10.32
CA PHE A 246 1.15 13.99 9.38
C PHE A 246 0.38 15.24 9.79
N GLN A 247 1.10 16.22 10.33
CA GLN A 247 0.54 17.49 10.78
C GLN A 247 1.33 18.67 10.24
N PRO A 248 0.67 19.79 9.91
CA PRO A 248 1.36 21.01 9.51
C PRO A 248 2.24 21.57 10.63
N VAL A 249 3.46 21.99 10.29
CA VAL A 249 4.34 22.70 11.21
C VAL A 249 4.09 24.20 11.08
N THR A 250 3.24 24.75 11.95
CA THR A 250 2.80 26.16 11.89
C THR A 250 3.70 27.13 12.64
N SER A 251 4.47 26.65 13.62
CA SER A 251 5.35 27.49 14.45
C SER A 251 6.75 27.58 13.86
N VAL A 252 7.27 28.81 13.69
CA VAL A 252 8.66 29.07 13.31
C VAL A 252 9.66 28.40 14.27
N LYS A 253 9.35 28.36 15.57
CA LYS A 253 10.18 27.69 16.58
C LYS A 253 10.25 26.18 16.33
N ALA A 254 9.10 25.55 16.07
CA ALA A 254 9.03 24.12 15.77
C ALA A 254 9.73 23.80 14.43
N ARG A 255 9.51 24.61 13.39
CA ARG A 255 10.21 24.50 12.10
C ARG A 255 11.73 24.57 12.29
N ARG A 256 12.22 25.54 13.07
CA ARG A 256 13.66 25.67 13.40
C ARG A 256 14.19 24.45 14.12
N GLU A 257 13.47 23.93 15.11
CA GLU A 257 13.90 22.75 15.89
C GLU A 257 14.06 21.52 14.99
N VAL A 258 13.07 21.24 14.13
CA VAL A 258 13.14 20.14 13.16
C VAL A 258 14.31 20.33 12.21
N LEU A 259 14.41 21.49 11.55
CA LEU A 259 15.46 21.78 10.58
C LEU A 259 16.87 21.69 11.18
N SER A 260 17.03 22.07 12.45
CA SER A 260 18.33 22.03 13.15
C SER A 260 18.70 20.64 13.67
N ARG A 261 17.71 19.74 13.80
CA ARG A 261 17.87 18.40 14.34
C ARG A 261 18.18 17.37 13.24
N LEU A 262 17.54 17.47 12.08
CA LEU A 262 17.75 16.50 10.99
C LEU A 262 19.12 16.73 10.31
N PRO A 263 19.95 15.68 10.14
CA PRO A 263 21.29 15.80 9.55
C PRO A 263 21.31 16.49 8.19
N GLU A 264 20.32 16.20 7.34
CA GLU A 264 20.25 16.66 5.96
C GLU A 264 19.91 18.16 5.87
N THR A 265 19.11 18.69 6.80
CA THR A 265 18.71 20.10 6.80
C THR A 265 19.56 20.96 7.72
N LYS A 266 20.22 20.39 8.75
CA LYS A 266 20.96 21.13 9.77
C LYS A 266 21.99 22.12 9.20
N PRO A 267 22.79 21.81 8.16
CA PRO A 267 23.75 22.76 7.58
C PRO A 267 23.08 23.94 6.86
N HIS A 268 21.80 23.81 6.51
CA HIS A 268 21.03 24.74 5.69
C HIS A 268 19.85 25.37 6.43
N ALA A 269 19.64 25.01 7.70
CA ALA A 269 18.48 25.42 8.49
C ALA A 269 18.32 26.94 8.54
N LYS A 270 19.41 27.70 8.70
CA LYS A 270 19.37 29.16 8.68
C LYS A 270 18.89 29.70 7.33
N ASN A 271 19.48 29.23 6.22
CA ASN A 271 19.14 29.70 4.88
C ASN A 271 17.68 29.38 4.51
N ILE A 272 17.19 28.21 4.93
CA ILE A 272 15.79 27.80 4.73
C ILE A 272 14.83 28.70 5.53
N LEU A 273 15.17 29.00 6.79
CA LEU A 273 14.36 29.87 7.63
C LEU A 273 14.36 31.33 7.16
N ASP A 274 15.49 31.81 6.63
CA ASP A 274 15.65 33.16 6.10
C ASP A 274 15.07 33.30 4.68
N GLY A 275 14.58 32.21 4.07
CA GLY A 275 14.01 32.20 2.72
C GLY A 275 15.03 32.29 1.57
N THR A 276 16.33 32.26 1.88
CA THR A 276 17.42 32.33 0.89
C THR A 276 17.75 30.98 0.25
N MET A 277 17.12 29.90 0.72
CA MET A 277 17.18 28.57 0.13
C MET A 277 15.83 27.89 0.27
N ARG A 278 15.30 27.33 -0.82
CA ARG A 278 14.05 26.57 -0.85
C ARG A 278 14.30 25.11 -0.51
N LEU A 279 13.40 24.48 0.24
CA LEU A 279 13.43 23.07 0.59
C LEU A 279 12.34 22.32 -0.18
N ILE A 280 12.76 21.43 -1.09
CA ILE A 280 11.84 20.52 -1.77
C ILE A 280 12.03 19.09 -1.28
N VAL A 281 10.94 18.33 -1.22
CA VAL A 281 10.98 16.92 -0.80
C VAL A 281 10.30 16.06 -1.83
N SER A 282 10.96 14.99 -2.26
CA SER A 282 10.35 13.94 -3.07
C SER A 282 10.41 12.61 -2.34
N SER A 283 9.23 12.00 -2.18
CA SER A 283 9.10 10.67 -1.59
C SER A 283 8.91 9.65 -2.70
N THR A 284 9.71 8.58 -2.67
CA THR A 284 9.79 7.63 -3.79
C THR A 284 9.96 6.19 -3.35
N SER A 285 9.41 5.28 -4.14
CA SER A 285 9.59 3.85 -4.05
C SER A 285 10.77 3.38 -4.91
N TRP A 286 11.44 4.28 -5.65
CA TRP A 286 12.52 3.99 -6.59
C TRP A 286 12.18 2.84 -7.55
N THR A 287 10.93 2.80 -7.99
CA THR A 287 10.42 1.80 -8.93
C THR A 287 10.35 2.37 -10.34
N PRO A 288 10.36 1.53 -11.39
CA PRO A 288 10.39 2.01 -12.78
C PRO A 288 9.21 2.90 -13.21
N ASP A 289 8.10 2.87 -12.47
CA ASP A 289 6.93 3.76 -12.67
C ASP A 289 7.16 5.20 -12.20
N GLU A 290 8.21 5.47 -11.42
CA GLU A 290 8.61 6.81 -10.99
C GLU A 290 9.86 7.25 -11.77
N ASP A 291 9.66 7.94 -12.89
CA ASP A 291 10.78 8.40 -13.73
C ASP A 291 11.46 9.64 -13.13
N PHE A 292 12.50 9.39 -12.33
CA PHE A 292 13.29 10.43 -11.68
C PHE A 292 14.09 11.31 -12.64
N ASN A 293 14.24 10.91 -13.91
CA ASN A 293 14.88 11.79 -14.90
C ASN A 293 14.13 13.11 -15.04
N ILE A 294 12.80 13.10 -14.89
CA ILE A 294 11.99 14.31 -14.97
C ILE A 294 12.42 15.34 -13.92
N LEU A 295 12.60 14.91 -12.66
CA LEU A 295 13.06 15.80 -11.59
C LEU A 295 14.51 16.22 -11.81
N LEU A 296 15.40 15.29 -12.16
CA LEU A 296 16.82 15.62 -12.35
C LEU A 296 17.04 16.61 -13.50
N GLU A 297 16.39 16.40 -14.64
CA GLU A 297 16.43 17.31 -15.78
C GLU A 297 15.80 18.66 -15.43
N ALA A 298 14.67 18.67 -14.73
CA ALA A 298 14.02 19.93 -14.32
C ALA A 298 14.92 20.77 -13.40
N LEU A 299 15.65 20.13 -12.47
CA LEU A 299 16.61 20.81 -11.60
C LEU A 299 17.81 21.34 -12.40
N VAL A 300 18.32 20.58 -13.38
CA VAL A 300 19.40 21.06 -14.27
C VAL A 300 18.94 22.27 -15.08
N LEU A 301 17.73 22.23 -15.65
CA LEU A 301 17.16 23.36 -16.40
C LEU A 301 16.91 24.58 -15.51
N TYR A 302 16.43 24.36 -14.28
CA TYR A 302 16.22 25.42 -13.29
C TYR A 302 17.55 26.08 -12.87
N ALA A 303 18.60 25.29 -12.70
CA ALA A 303 19.93 25.80 -12.32
C ALA A 303 20.63 26.58 -13.43
N ASN A 304 20.28 26.31 -14.70
CA ASN A 304 20.94 26.88 -15.87
C ASN A 304 19.90 27.57 -16.78
N PRO A 305 19.34 28.72 -16.37
CA PRO A 305 18.41 29.49 -17.22
C PRO A 305 19.10 29.92 -18.51
N SER A 306 18.36 29.91 -19.62
CA SER A 306 18.87 30.35 -20.93
C SER A 306 19.14 31.85 -20.96
N GLU A 307 20.12 32.28 -21.75
CA GLU A 307 20.47 33.71 -21.91
C GLU A 307 19.30 34.55 -22.43
N ASP A 308 18.38 33.97 -23.21
CA ASP A 308 17.16 34.62 -23.69
C ASP A 308 16.11 34.87 -22.58
N ASP A 309 16.28 34.27 -21.39
CA ASP A 309 15.38 34.38 -20.23
C ASP A 309 15.72 35.59 -19.36
N THR A 310 16.10 36.71 -20.01
CA THR A 310 16.53 37.98 -19.38
C THR A 310 15.49 38.65 -18.48
N SER A 311 14.22 38.21 -18.54
CA SER A 311 13.14 38.66 -17.66
C SER A 311 12.98 37.84 -16.38
N SER A 312 13.72 36.73 -16.23
CA SER A 312 13.59 35.83 -15.08
C SER A 312 14.56 36.21 -13.95
N GLU A 313 14.03 36.32 -12.73
CA GLU A 313 14.84 36.46 -11.52
C GLU A 313 15.85 35.31 -11.42
N PRO A 314 17.06 35.56 -10.84
CA PRO A 314 18.03 34.50 -10.67
C PRO A 314 17.43 33.35 -9.84
N PRO A 315 17.69 32.08 -10.20
CA PRO A 315 17.08 30.95 -9.54
C PRO A 315 17.46 30.91 -8.06
N SER A 316 16.44 30.87 -7.19
CA SER A 316 16.62 30.65 -5.75
C SER A 316 17.35 29.32 -5.51
N PRO A 317 18.36 29.27 -4.62
CA PRO A 317 19.01 28.01 -4.24
C PRO A 317 18.01 26.97 -3.73
N ILE A 318 18.21 25.70 -4.09
CA ILE A 318 17.34 24.59 -3.70
C ILE A 318 18.12 23.53 -2.91
N LEU A 319 17.56 23.11 -1.78
CA LEU A 319 17.87 21.83 -1.15
C LEU A 319 16.76 20.84 -1.50
N ALA A 320 17.09 19.84 -2.32
CA ALA A 320 16.21 18.75 -2.68
C ALA A 320 16.53 17.51 -1.85
N ILE A 321 15.57 17.05 -1.04
CA ILE A 321 15.70 15.82 -0.27
C ILE A 321 14.82 14.74 -0.90
N ILE A 322 15.46 13.66 -1.34
CA ILE A 322 14.78 12.49 -1.92
C ILE A 322 14.80 11.35 -0.91
N THR A 323 13.64 10.85 -0.52
CA THR A 323 13.53 9.78 0.49
C THR A 323 12.87 8.52 -0.05
N GLY A 324 13.14 7.39 0.61
CA GLY A 324 12.55 6.10 0.32
C GLY A 324 13.56 5.03 -0.13
N LYS A 325 13.04 3.88 -0.56
CA LYS A 325 13.82 2.69 -0.92
C LYS A 325 13.18 1.93 -2.06
N GLY A 326 14.01 1.46 -2.99
CA GLY A 326 13.61 0.51 -4.02
C GLY A 326 14.74 0.20 -4.99
N PRO A 327 14.42 -0.56 -6.05
CA PRO A 327 15.41 -1.22 -6.89
C PRO A 327 16.23 -0.28 -7.77
N GLU A 328 15.72 0.90 -8.15
CA GLU A 328 16.45 1.84 -9.01
C GLU A 328 17.24 2.91 -8.23
N LYS A 329 17.28 2.82 -6.89
CA LYS A 329 17.91 3.85 -6.05
C LYS A 329 19.38 4.06 -6.41
N GLU A 330 20.16 2.99 -6.51
CA GLU A 330 21.59 3.05 -6.78
C GLU A 330 21.89 3.68 -8.15
N LYS A 331 21.12 3.30 -9.18
CA LYS A 331 21.19 3.88 -10.53
C LYS A 331 21.01 5.41 -10.48
N TYR A 332 19.98 5.91 -9.81
CA TYR A 332 19.75 7.35 -9.73
C TYR A 332 20.76 8.08 -8.84
N LEU A 333 21.30 7.44 -7.80
CA LEU A 333 22.39 8.00 -7.01
C LEU A 333 23.66 8.22 -7.85
N GLU A 334 23.99 7.28 -8.73
CA GLU A 334 25.11 7.43 -9.68
C GLU A 334 24.84 8.59 -10.65
N MET A 335 23.62 8.71 -11.17
CA MET A 335 23.23 9.82 -12.05
C MET A 335 23.31 11.17 -11.34
N ILE A 336 22.79 11.28 -10.11
CA ILE A 336 22.89 12.50 -9.29
C ILE A 336 24.35 12.89 -9.11
N LYS A 337 25.21 11.94 -8.75
CA LYS A 337 26.64 12.17 -8.58
C LYS A 337 27.29 12.68 -9.87
N GLN A 338 27.00 12.06 -11.01
CA GLN A 338 27.54 12.50 -12.31
C GLN A 338 27.10 13.93 -12.66
N ILE A 339 25.84 14.29 -12.42
CA ILE A 339 25.34 15.63 -12.69
C ILE A 339 26.03 16.66 -11.78
N GLN A 340 26.24 16.33 -10.50
CA GLN A 340 26.93 17.19 -9.54
C GLN A 340 28.42 17.36 -9.87
N ASP A 341 29.13 16.26 -10.16
CA ASP A 341 30.57 16.27 -10.51
C ASP A 341 30.83 17.07 -11.79
N ASN A 342 29.88 17.06 -12.74
CA ASN A 342 29.93 17.85 -13.97
C ASN A 342 29.52 19.32 -13.77
N GLY A 343 29.23 19.77 -12.54
CA GLY A 343 28.90 21.16 -12.23
C GLY A 343 27.55 21.65 -12.79
N ARG A 344 26.63 20.74 -13.15
CA ARG A 344 25.36 21.10 -13.82
C ARG A 344 24.25 21.59 -12.88
N LEU A 345 24.53 21.68 -11.58
CA LEU A 345 23.57 22.05 -10.54
C LEU A 345 24.05 23.26 -9.70
N PRO A 346 24.44 24.39 -10.31
CA PRO A 346 24.77 25.58 -9.52
C PRO A 346 23.59 25.99 -8.64
N GLY A 347 23.85 26.23 -7.35
CA GLY A 347 22.82 26.61 -6.38
C GLY A 347 21.87 25.48 -5.93
N ILE A 348 21.99 24.26 -6.47
CA ILE A 348 21.13 23.12 -6.11
C ILE A 348 21.93 22.05 -5.36
N LYS A 349 21.37 21.56 -4.26
CA LYS A 349 21.89 20.42 -3.50
C LYS A 349 20.86 19.31 -3.48
N ILE A 350 21.25 18.12 -3.93
CA ILE A 350 20.41 16.92 -3.88
C ILE A 350 20.98 16.00 -2.80
N LEU A 351 20.16 15.66 -1.82
CA LEU A 351 20.48 14.71 -0.75
C LEU A 351 19.49 13.56 -0.75
N THR A 352 19.91 12.40 -0.25
CA THR A 352 18.99 11.32 0.09
C THR A 352 18.94 11.10 1.59
N ALA A 353 17.74 10.82 2.10
CA ALA A 353 17.49 10.65 3.53
C ALA A 353 16.77 9.33 3.81
N TRP A 354 17.22 8.63 4.85
CA TRP A 354 16.50 7.50 5.44
C TRP A 354 15.98 7.90 6.81
N LEU A 355 14.68 8.15 6.90
CA LEU A 355 14.05 8.79 8.04
C LEU A 355 13.10 7.83 8.77
N SER A 356 12.95 8.02 10.07
CA SER A 356 11.84 7.44 10.81
C SER A 356 10.52 8.06 10.33
N ASN A 357 9.37 7.39 10.51
CA ASN A 357 8.08 7.96 10.11
C ASN A 357 7.80 9.34 10.76
N ARG A 358 8.27 9.55 12.00
CA ARG A 358 8.14 10.84 12.70
C ARG A 358 9.00 11.92 12.06
N ASP A 359 10.25 11.60 11.72
CA ASP A 359 11.16 12.54 11.08
C ASP A 359 10.74 12.84 9.64
N TYR A 360 10.21 11.84 8.94
CA TYR A 360 9.60 12.01 7.62
C TYR A 360 8.42 12.98 7.67
N ALA A 361 7.45 12.74 8.56
CA ALA A 361 6.30 13.64 8.74
C ALA A 361 6.72 15.08 9.11
N ALA A 362 7.71 15.22 10.00
CA ALA A 362 8.24 16.52 10.40
C ALA A 362 8.97 17.23 9.24
N LEU A 363 9.74 16.48 8.43
CA LEU A 363 10.41 17.01 7.25
C LEU A 363 9.39 17.54 6.23
N LEU A 364 8.33 16.77 5.94
CA LEU A 364 7.27 17.20 5.03
C LEU A 364 6.66 18.53 5.49
N GLY A 365 6.34 18.65 6.78
CA GLY A 365 5.74 19.88 7.32
C GLY A 365 6.68 21.09 7.34
N CYS A 366 7.99 20.90 7.14
CA CYS A 366 8.97 21.98 7.07
C CYS A 366 9.36 22.40 5.64
N ALA A 367 9.04 21.57 4.64
CA ALA A 367 9.37 21.80 3.25
C ALA A 367 8.47 22.86 2.61
N ASP A 368 8.95 23.45 1.52
CA ASP A 368 8.23 24.47 0.77
C ASP A 368 7.38 23.85 -0.34
N LEU A 369 7.87 22.78 -0.99
CA LEU A 369 7.14 22.07 -2.06
C LEU A 369 7.44 20.56 -2.07
N GLY A 370 6.39 19.74 -2.17
CA GLY A 370 6.50 18.30 -2.40
C GLY A 370 6.55 17.96 -3.89
N ILE A 371 7.38 17.01 -4.30
CA ILE A 371 7.43 16.52 -5.68
C ILE A 371 6.96 15.06 -5.75
N SER A 372 5.91 14.80 -6.53
CA SER A 372 5.43 13.44 -6.79
C SER A 372 5.58 13.06 -8.26
N LEU A 373 6.32 11.98 -8.52
CA LEU A 373 6.58 11.45 -9.85
C LEU A 373 5.75 10.20 -10.16
N HIS A 374 4.77 9.90 -9.32
CA HIS A 374 3.95 8.70 -9.44
C HIS A 374 3.19 8.68 -10.77
N LYS A 375 3.36 7.59 -11.54
CA LYS A 375 2.59 7.33 -12.75
C LYS A 375 1.60 6.20 -12.49
N SER A 376 0.34 6.45 -12.83
CA SER A 376 -0.72 5.45 -12.72
C SER A 376 -0.62 4.43 -13.86
N SER A 377 -0.41 3.15 -13.53
CA SER A 377 -0.41 2.09 -14.56
C SER A 377 -1.82 1.83 -15.12
N SER A 378 -2.86 2.06 -14.33
CA SER A 378 -4.27 1.93 -14.72
C SER A 378 -4.88 3.22 -15.23
N GLY A 379 -4.25 4.36 -14.95
CA GLY A 379 -4.78 5.70 -15.20
C GLY A 379 -5.77 6.19 -14.13
N VAL A 380 -6.12 5.35 -13.14
CA VAL A 380 -7.21 5.59 -12.20
C VAL A 380 -6.86 5.29 -10.73
N ASP A 381 -5.59 5.08 -10.37
CA ASP A 381 -5.14 5.00 -8.97
C ASP A 381 -4.69 6.36 -8.42
N LEU A 382 -4.37 6.46 -7.12
CA LEU A 382 -3.90 7.71 -6.49
C LEU A 382 -2.43 7.68 -6.11
N PRO A 383 -1.73 8.83 -6.22
CA PRO A 383 -0.39 8.98 -5.68
C PRO A 383 -0.44 9.06 -4.15
N MET A 384 -0.48 7.92 -3.45
CA MET A 384 -0.67 7.86 -1.99
C MET A 384 0.32 8.74 -1.19
N LYS A 385 1.54 8.95 -1.69
CA LYS A 385 2.55 9.79 -1.02
C LYS A 385 2.14 11.27 -0.95
N VAL A 386 1.31 11.74 -1.88
CA VAL A 386 0.76 13.12 -1.87
C VAL A 386 -0.22 13.30 -0.70
N VAL A 387 -0.91 12.24 -0.30
CA VAL A 387 -1.83 12.27 0.85
C VAL A 387 -1.06 12.63 2.13
N ASP A 388 0.11 12.03 2.36
CA ASP A 388 0.99 12.36 3.49
C ASP A 388 1.49 13.82 3.43
N MET A 389 1.84 14.30 2.24
CA MET A 389 2.27 15.68 2.01
C MET A 389 1.15 16.67 2.37
N PHE A 390 -0.08 16.44 1.91
CA PHE A 390 -1.23 17.26 2.28
C PHE A 390 -1.58 17.17 3.76
N GLY A 391 -1.47 15.99 4.38
CA GLY A 391 -1.62 15.85 5.84
C GLY A 391 -0.64 16.72 6.62
N ALA A 392 0.61 16.85 6.13
CA ALA A 392 1.64 17.72 6.67
C ALA A 392 1.52 19.18 6.19
N GLY A 393 0.47 19.54 5.44
CA GLY A 393 0.26 20.88 4.90
C GLY A 393 1.25 21.29 3.81
N LEU A 394 1.93 20.34 3.17
CA LEU A 394 2.89 20.57 2.09
C LEU A 394 2.17 20.56 0.74
N PRO A 395 2.13 21.69 -0.01
CA PRO A 395 1.62 21.68 -1.38
C PRO A 395 2.54 20.87 -2.30
N VAL A 396 2.01 20.41 -3.43
CA VAL A 396 2.75 19.51 -4.32
C VAL A 396 2.82 20.00 -5.76
N ALA A 397 3.94 19.74 -6.43
CA ALA A 397 3.97 19.56 -7.87
C ALA A 397 3.93 18.05 -8.15
N ALA A 398 3.01 17.58 -8.96
CA ALA A 398 2.80 16.15 -9.19
C ALA A 398 2.60 15.83 -10.67
N TYR A 399 3.09 14.65 -11.09
CA TYR A 399 2.83 14.14 -12.43
C TYR A 399 1.32 14.01 -12.68
N CYS A 400 0.80 14.56 -13.77
CA CYS A 400 -0.65 14.73 -13.96
C CYS A 400 -1.28 13.98 -15.13
N ALA A 401 -0.51 13.19 -15.90
CA ALA A 401 -1.01 12.49 -17.08
C ALA A 401 -1.83 11.21 -16.75
N PHE A 402 -2.81 11.32 -15.86
CA PHE A 402 -3.77 10.26 -15.54
C PHE A 402 -5.08 10.86 -14.99
N GLU A 403 -6.19 10.15 -15.18
CA GLU A 403 -7.55 10.66 -14.98
C GLU A 403 -7.84 11.05 -13.52
N SER A 404 -7.43 10.20 -12.58
CA SER A 404 -7.65 10.38 -11.14
C SER A 404 -6.78 11.48 -10.51
N PHE A 405 -5.84 12.08 -11.24
CA PHE A 405 -4.98 13.16 -10.73
C PHE A 405 -5.80 14.25 -10.06
N SER A 406 -6.85 14.69 -10.76
CA SER A 406 -7.72 15.79 -10.34
C SER A 406 -8.59 15.47 -9.13
N GLU A 407 -8.66 14.22 -8.66
CA GLU A 407 -9.41 13.87 -7.45
C GLU A 407 -8.68 14.29 -6.19
N LEU A 408 -7.35 14.18 -6.18
CA LEU A 408 -6.50 14.54 -5.05
C LEU A 408 -5.84 15.91 -5.24
N VAL A 409 -5.19 16.14 -6.39
CA VAL A 409 -4.49 17.40 -6.68
C VAL A 409 -5.40 18.31 -7.51
N LYS A 410 -5.73 19.47 -6.96
CA LYS A 410 -6.54 20.52 -7.58
C LYS A 410 -5.61 21.64 -8.02
N GLU A 411 -5.45 21.79 -9.34
CA GLU A 411 -4.58 22.80 -9.96
C GLU A 411 -4.84 24.20 -9.39
N GLY A 412 -3.78 24.87 -8.94
CA GLY A 412 -3.85 26.23 -8.39
C GLY A 412 -4.53 26.34 -7.02
N GLN A 413 -4.97 25.23 -6.42
CA GLN A 413 -5.61 25.22 -5.10
C GLN A 413 -4.74 24.55 -4.03
N ASN A 414 -4.26 23.33 -4.28
CA ASN A 414 -3.41 22.58 -3.34
C ASN A 414 -2.12 22.04 -3.98
N GLY A 415 -1.98 22.16 -5.29
CA GLY A 415 -0.79 21.79 -6.02
C GLY A 415 -0.84 22.16 -7.51
N CYS A 416 0.17 21.70 -8.24
CA CYS A 416 0.34 21.91 -9.67
C CYS A 416 0.63 20.58 -10.39
N GLY A 417 0.12 20.44 -11.61
CA GLY A 417 0.37 19.31 -12.49
C GLY A 417 1.54 19.55 -13.44
N PHE A 418 2.34 18.50 -13.69
CA PHE A 418 3.33 18.50 -14.78
C PHE A 418 3.37 17.15 -15.50
N GLU A 419 3.89 17.13 -16.72
CA GLU A 419 4.17 15.90 -17.47
C GLU A 419 5.63 15.84 -17.93
N THR A 420 6.27 16.99 -18.12
CA THR A 420 7.62 17.12 -18.68
C THR A 420 8.59 17.82 -17.72
N PRO A 421 9.92 17.63 -17.90
CA PRO A 421 10.92 18.38 -17.14
C PRO A 421 10.74 19.90 -17.26
N ALA A 422 10.44 20.40 -18.47
CA ALA A 422 10.26 21.82 -18.72
C ALA A 422 9.08 22.40 -17.92
N GLN A 423 7.93 21.73 -17.89
CA GLN A 423 6.78 22.15 -17.09
C GLN A 423 7.10 22.16 -15.59
N LEU A 424 7.85 21.17 -15.10
CA LEU A 424 8.30 21.17 -13.71
C LEU A 424 9.26 22.33 -13.43
N THR A 425 10.18 22.63 -14.35
CA THR A 425 11.07 23.81 -14.25
C THR A 425 10.26 25.11 -14.19
N ASP A 426 9.23 25.26 -15.02
CA ASP A 426 8.37 26.45 -15.03
C ASP A 426 7.62 26.61 -13.71
N ILE A 427 7.12 25.51 -13.13
CA ILE A 427 6.51 25.51 -11.79
C ILE A 427 7.51 25.97 -10.73
N LEU A 428 8.75 25.44 -10.75
CA LEU A 428 9.78 25.84 -9.79
C LEU A 428 10.15 27.32 -9.92
N LYS A 429 10.36 27.80 -11.15
CA LYS A 429 10.65 29.23 -11.42
C LYS A 429 9.52 30.12 -10.91
N ARG A 430 8.28 29.77 -11.25
CA ARG A 430 7.09 30.54 -10.85
C ARG A 430 6.93 30.57 -9.33
N LEU A 431 6.91 29.41 -8.67
CA LEU A 431 6.63 29.31 -7.23
C LEU A 431 7.77 29.84 -6.35
N PHE A 432 9.02 29.78 -6.81
CA PHE A 432 10.18 30.22 -6.03
C PHE A 432 10.71 31.62 -6.37
N SER A 433 10.06 32.31 -7.31
CA SER A 433 10.25 33.75 -7.54
C SER A 433 9.77 34.60 -6.37
N GLU A 434 10.16 35.87 -6.32
CA GLU A 434 9.68 36.85 -5.33
C GLU A 434 8.16 36.97 -5.34
N ASN A 435 7.55 36.95 -6.53
CA ASN A 435 6.09 37.05 -6.72
C ASN A 435 5.36 35.71 -6.48
N GLY A 436 6.07 34.59 -6.42
CA GLY A 436 5.50 33.25 -6.23
C GLY A 436 5.06 32.94 -4.80
N GLN A 437 5.48 33.75 -3.82
CA GLN A 437 5.27 33.47 -2.40
C GLN A 437 3.79 33.47 -1.99
N ASP A 438 2.97 34.34 -2.58
CA ASP A 438 1.53 34.39 -2.33
C ASP A 438 0.83 33.14 -2.88
N GLU A 439 1.23 32.71 -4.08
CA GLU A 439 0.73 31.48 -4.67
C GLU A 439 1.12 30.26 -3.85
N LEU A 440 2.38 30.16 -3.43
CA LEU A 440 2.84 29.05 -2.59
C LEU A 440 2.05 28.99 -1.26
N THR A 441 1.77 30.15 -0.67
CA THR A 441 0.95 30.25 0.55
C THR A 441 -0.50 29.83 0.30
N LEU A 442 -1.07 30.20 -0.85
CA LEU A 442 -2.40 29.76 -1.27
C LEU A 442 -2.45 28.23 -1.41
N LEU A 443 -1.49 27.65 -2.14
CA LEU A 443 -1.38 26.20 -2.31
C LEU A 443 -1.21 25.48 -0.97
N GLN A 444 -0.41 26.03 -0.06
CA GLN A 444 -0.24 25.48 1.29
C GLN A 444 -1.56 25.43 2.07
N ARG A 445 -2.37 26.50 2.01
CA ARG A 445 -3.70 26.53 2.65
C ARG A 445 -4.63 25.48 2.04
N GLY A 446 -4.60 25.29 0.72
CA GLY A 446 -5.37 24.24 0.07
C GLY A 446 -4.89 22.83 0.45
N ALA A 447 -3.59 22.60 0.56
CA ALA A 447 -3.02 21.35 1.04
C ALA A 447 -3.48 21.03 2.46
N ILE A 448 -3.44 22.01 3.38
CA ILE A 448 -3.96 21.85 4.75
C ILE A 448 -5.45 21.52 4.75
N LYS A 449 -6.24 22.19 3.90
CA LYS A 449 -7.68 21.95 3.79
C LYS A 449 -7.99 20.54 3.27
N GLU A 450 -7.27 20.08 2.24
CA GLU A 450 -7.43 18.73 1.68
C GLU A 450 -6.98 17.66 2.69
N GLY A 451 -5.88 17.91 3.41
CA GLY A 451 -5.35 17.01 4.44
C GLY A 451 -6.12 17.02 5.77
N ALA A 452 -7.17 17.84 5.91
CA ALA A 452 -7.92 17.96 7.17
C ALA A 452 -8.77 16.71 7.46
N LEU A 453 -9.38 16.12 6.42
CA LEU A 453 -10.16 14.89 6.52
C LEU A 453 -9.22 13.70 6.70
N ARG A 454 -9.30 13.01 7.84
CA ARG A 454 -8.36 11.94 8.20
C ARG A 454 -8.85 10.56 7.80
N TRP A 455 -7.92 9.59 7.80
CA TRP A 455 -8.24 8.19 7.48
C TRP A 455 -9.40 7.64 8.30
N ASP A 456 -9.37 7.80 9.63
CA ASP A 456 -10.42 7.23 10.48
C ASP A 456 -11.80 7.82 10.15
N GLU A 457 -11.89 9.13 9.92
CA GLU A 457 -13.15 9.80 9.58
C GLU A 457 -13.71 9.32 8.24
N GLU A 458 -12.85 9.20 7.23
CA GLU A 458 -13.25 8.72 5.90
C GLU A 458 -13.64 7.24 5.93
N TRP A 459 -12.89 6.44 6.69
CA TRP A 459 -13.15 5.02 6.87
C TRP A 459 -14.46 4.78 7.61
N ASP A 460 -14.75 5.55 8.66
CA ASP A 460 -16.00 5.48 9.42
C ASP A 460 -17.19 5.90 8.56
N ARG A 461 -17.00 6.87 7.68
CA ARG A 461 -18.03 7.33 6.73
C ARG A 461 -18.38 6.28 5.68
N VAL A 462 -17.37 5.60 5.12
CA VAL A 462 -17.55 4.72 3.95
C VAL A 462 -17.54 3.25 4.32
N MET A 463 -16.49 2.78 5.00
CA MET A 463 -16.24 1.36 5.21
C MET A 463 -17.00 0.80 6.41
N ALA A 464 -17.08 1.53 7.54
CA ALA A 464 -17.76 1.02 8.73
C ALA A 464 -19.22 0.58 8.47
N PRO A 465 -20.05 1.32 7.70
CA PRO A 465 -21.40 0.87 7.35
C PRO A 465 -21.42 -0.38 6.47
N VAL A 466 -20.48 -0.52 5.54
CA VAL A 466 -20.41 -1.67 4.61
C VAL A 466 -20.25 -2.98 5.36
N ILE A 467 -19.40 -2.99 6.39
CA ILE A 467 -19.15 -4.19 7.20
C ILE A 467 -20.00 -4.29 8.47
N GLY A 468 -20.90 -3.33 8.69
CA GLY A 468 -21.87 -3.33 9.80
C GLY A 468 -21.26 -2.95 11.15
N LEU A 469 -20.38 -1.95 11.16
CA LEU A 469 -19.73 -1.39 12.35
C LEU A 469 -20.28 -0.01 12.75
N SER A 470 -21.25 0.52 12.03
CA SER A 470 -21.91 1.79 12.33
C SER A 470 -22.74 1.69 13.61
N GLY A 471 -22.16 2.13 14.73
CA GLY A 471 -22.84 2.24 16.02
C GLY A 471 -21.89 2.02 17.19
N LYS A 472 -21.18 3.10 17.60
CA LYS A 472 -20.62 3.38 18.95
C LYS A 472 -19.59 4.53 18.85
N THR A 473 -20.03 5.72 18.47
CA THR A 473 -19.22 6.96 18.58
C THR A 473 -19.67 7.83 19.75
N ASP A 474 -20.18 7.22 20.83
CA ASP A 474 -20.64 7.92 22.05
C ASP A 474 -19.98 7.39 23.35
N ALA A 475 -18.76 6.85 23.27
CA ALA A 475 -18.07 6.37 24.48
C ALA A 475 -16.58 6.76 24.49
N ALA A 476 -16.27 8.04 24.30
CA ALA A 476 -15.10 8.73 24.85
C ALA A 476 -15.11 10.20 24.36
N ARG A 477 -15.90 11.05 25.02
CA ARG A 477 -15.59 12.47 25.16
C ARG A 477 -15.32 12.75 26.62
#